data_AF-A0A958F241-F1
#
_entry.id   AF-A0A958F241-F1
#
_cell.length_a   1.000
_cell.length_b   1.000
_cell.length_c   1.000
_cell.angle_alpha   90.00
_cell.angle_beta   90.00
_cell.angle_gamma   90.00
#
_symmetry.space_group_name_H-M   'P 1'
#
loop_
_entity.id
_entity.type
_entity.pdbx_description
1 polymer ?
#
loop_
_entity_poly.entity_id
_entity_poly.type
_entity_poly.pdbx_seq_one_letter_code
_entity_poly.pdbx_strand_id
1 'polypeptide(L)'
;MKRYTIFAITFSAFILFSSTIFAQFEFQERDTLTIVSHPALRHSPPQMRTSPQTYNSDNGFEGLLAARFQFVLDSMLFTHNLMGASAAIILPEKGTWLGAGGFSNPVTNDSMRTDMLLEIDSNTKSFVAAIILQMAEEGSLSLEDPISQ
;
A
#
# COMPACT_ATOMS: atom_id res chain seq x y z
N MET A 1 -21.98 -16.11 2.17
CA MET A 1 -21.17 -14.95 2.63
C MET A 1 -19.71 -15.34 2.59
N LYS A 2 -18.94 -14.84 1.62
CA LYS A 2 -17.49 -15.06 1.57
C LYS A 2 -16.82 -13.91 2.34
N ARG A 3 -16.13 -14.25 3.43
CA ARG A 3 -15.30 -13.32 4.20
C ARG A 3 -13.97 -13.19 3.46
N TYR A 4 -13.64 -11.98 3.00
CA TYR A 4 -12.34 -11.69 2.43
C TYR A 4 -11.45 -11.18 3.55
N THR A 5 -10.49 -12.01 3.97
CA THR A 5 -9.45 -11.63 4.92
C THR A 5 -8.48 -10.71 4.19
N ILE A 6 -8.51 -9.43 4.53
CA ILE A 6 -7.45 -8.48 4.15
C ILE A 6 -6.26 -8.83 5.05
N PHE A 7 -5.16 -9.30 4.47
CA PHE A 7 -3.88 -9.36 5.18
C PHE A 7 -3.34 -7.93 5.30
N ALA A 8 -3.73 -7.23 6.37
CA ALA A 8 -2.93 -6.14 6.89
C ALA A 8 -1.84 -6.78 7.74
N ILE A 9 -0.63 -6.92 7.20
CA ILE A 9 0.54 -7.30 8.02
C ILE A 9 0.93 -6.05 8.81
N THR A 10 0.25 -5.81 9.93
CA THR A 10 0.70 -4.90 10.96
C THR A 10 1.81 -5.59 11.74
N PHE A 11 3.06 -5.43 11.29
CA PHE A 11 4.21 -5.85 12.09
C PHE A 11 4.48 -4.78 13.16
N SER A 12 3.75 -4.87 14.26
CA SER A 12 4.01 -4.09 15.46
C SER A 12 5.11 -4.77 16.28
N ALA A 13 6.37 -4.32 16.14
CA ALA A 13 7.42 -4.59 17.13
C ALA A 13 8.63 -3.64 16.96
N PHE A 14 8.60 -2.46 17.58
CA PHE A 14 9.55 -2.15 18.66
C PHE A 14 9.03 -1.01 19.55
N ILE A 15 9.08 -1.27 20.85
CA ILE A 15 8.62 -0.43 21.95
C ILE A 15 9.65 0.69 22.21
N LEU A 16 9.12 1.83 22.68
CA LEU A 16 9.77 3.08 23.13
C LEU A 16 9.87 4.23 22.11
N PHE A 17 8.72 4.68 21.58
CA PHE A 17 8.49 6.12 21.39
C PHE A 17 7.07 6.48 21.86
N SER A 18 7.03 7.22 22.97
CA SER A 18 5.95 8.07 23.50
C SER A 18 4.48 7.63 23.34
N SER A 19 3.83 7.37 24.47
CA SER A 19 2.43 6.95 24.66
C SER A 19 1.34 7.93 24.20
N THR A 20 1.62 8.81 23.24
CA THR A 20 0.69 9.88 22.81
C THR A 20 0.09 9.64 21.42
N ILE A 21 0.67 8.77 20.59
CA ILE A 21 0.23 8.65 19.18
C ILE A 21 -0.83 7.54 18.97
N PHE A 22 -1.11 6.71 19.97
CA PHE A 22 -2.01 5.55 19.84
C PHE A 22 -3.51 5.85 20.01
N ALA A 23 -3.92 7.14 20.00
CA ALA A 23 -5.33 7.54 20.04
C ALA A 23 -5.90 8.00 18.69
N GLN A 24 -5.10 8.02 17.62
CA GLN A 24 -5.50 8.59 16.33
C GLN A 24 -5.79 7.55 15.23
N PHE A 25 -5.75 6.27 15.56
CA PHE A 25 -6.01 5.17 14.61
C PHE A 25 -7.16 4.28 15.08
N GLU A 26 -8.22 4.89 15.58
CA GLU A 26 -9.51 4.24 15.74
C GLU A 26 -10.28 4.45 14.43
N PHE A 27 -10.23 3.45 13.54
CA PHE A 27 -11.03 3.41 12.32
C PHE A 27 -12.51 3.39 12.72
N GLN A 28 -13.09 4.57 12.80
CA GLN A 28 -14.43 4.78 13.32
C GLN A 28 -15.45 4.34 12.26
N GLU A 29 -16.07 3.19 12.49
CA GLU A 29 -17.16 2.58 11.68
C GLU A 29 -18.44 3.45 11.55
N ARG A 30 -18.41 4.74 11.87
CA ARG A 30 -19.61 5.60 11.99
C ARG A 30 -19.81 6.62 10.86
N ASP A 31 -18.95 6.69 9.84
CA ASP A 31 -19.05 7.77 8.82
C ASP A 31 -19.44 7.31 7.41
N THR A 32 -19.83 6.06 7.21
CA THR A 32 -20.28 5.57 5.90
C THR A 32 -21.66 6.12 5.49
N LEU A 33 -22.44 6.68 6.43
CA LEU A 33 -23.82 7.14 6.18
C LEU A 33 -23.96 8.67 5.96
N THR A 34 -22.88 9.45 6.01
CA THR A 34 -22.93 10.93 5.89
C THR A 34 -22.28 11.48 4.61
N ILE A 35 -21.76 10.61 3.72
CA ILE A 35 -21.12 11.03 2.46
C ILE A 35 -22.14 11.46 1.39
N VAL A 36 -23.45 11.21 1.57
CA VAL A 36 -24.47 11.44 0.52
C VAL A 36 -25.07 12.87 0.54
N SER A 37 -24.74 13.74 1.51
CA SER A 37 -25.48 15.01 1.71
C SER A 37 -24.65 16.31 1.80
N HIS A 38 -23.36 16.30 1.47
CA HIS A 38 -22.56 17.54 1.47
C HIS A 38 -22.64 18.32 0.13
N PRO A 39 -23.06 19.60 0.12
CA PRO A 39 -23.36 20.38 -1.09
C PRO A 39 -22.13 20.91 -1.86
N ALA A 40 -20.94 20.32 -1.70
CA ALA A 40 -19.70 20.81 -2.31
C ALA A 40 -19.45 20.31 -3.76
N LEU A 41 -20.46 19.81 -4.46
CA LEU A 41 -20.39 19.41 -5.88
C LEU A 41 -20.40 20.61 -6.86
N ARG A 42 -19.70 21.71 -6.54
CA ARG A 42 -19.64 22.91 -7.41
C ARG A 42 -18.23 23.49 -7.60
N HIS A 43 -17.19 22.67 -7.50
CA HIS A 43 -15.87 23.11 -7.94
C HIS A 43 -15.30 22.07 -8.91
N SER A 44 -15.05 22.53 -10.15
CA SER A 44 -14.43 21.71 -11.19
C SER A 44 -13.08 21.20 -10.69
N PRO A 45 -12.75 19.90 -10.89
CA PRO A 45 -11.46 19.37 -10.49
C PRO A 45 -10.33 20.11 -11.23
N PRO A 46 -9.19 20.39 -10.57
CA PRO A 46 -8.02 20.92 -11.24
C PRO A 46 -7.61 19.95 -12.35
N GLN A 47 -7.38 20.48 -13.55
CA GLN A 47 -6.97 19.70 -14.71
C GLN A 47 -5.55 19.19 -14.49
N MET A 48 -5.41 18.04 -13.84
CA MET A 48 -4.17 17.27 -13.83
C MET A 48 -3.99 16.70 -15.24
N ARG A 49 -2.85 16.97 -15.86
CA ARG A 49 -2.48 16.42 -17.16
C ARG A 49 -2.32 14.90 -16.99
N THR A 50 -3.39 14.16 -17.26
CA THR A 50 -3.36 12.71 -17.32
C THR A 50 -2.56 12.32 -18.55
N SER A 51 -1.29 11.97 -18.34
CA SER A 51 -0.59 11.15 -19.32
C SER A 51 -1.41 9.86 -19.48
N PRO A 52 -1.79 9.45 -20.70
CA PRO A 52 -2.58 8.26 -20.90
C PRO A 52 -1.72 7.04 -20.58
N GLN A 53 -1.75 6.59 -19.32
CA GLN A 53 -1.43 5.21 -19.01
C GLN A 53 -2.64 4.41 -19.45
N THR A 54 -2.52 3.76 -20.61
CA THR A 54 -3.48 2.77 -21.10
C THR A 54 -3.76 1.79 -19.98
N TYR A 55 -4.95 1.92 -19.38
CA TYR A 55 -5.47 0.92 -18.46
C TYR A 55 -5.78 -0.32 -19.30
N ASN A 56 -4.79 -1.19 -19.47
CA ASN A 56 -4.97 -2.45 -20.17
C ASN A 56 -5.99 -3.28 -19.38
N SER A 57 -7.19 -3.40 -19.93
CA SER A 57 -8.31 -4.17 -19.40
C SER A 57 -8.08 -5.69 -19.39
N ASP A 58 -6.88 -6.13 -19.77
CA ASP A 58 -6.53 -7.54 -19.92
C ASP A 58 -6.08 -8.19 -18.59
N ASN A 59 -6.06 -7.42 -17.50
CA ASN A 59 -5.53 -7.81 -16.20
C ASN A 59 -6.62 -8.17 -15.18
N GLY A 60 -7.64 -8.95 -15.54
CA GLY A 60 -8.62 -9.58 -14.63
C GLY A 60 -9.44 -8.69 -13.66
N PHE A 61 -9.16 -7.39 -13.60
CA PHE A 61 -9.90 -6.38 -12.86
C PHE A 61 -10.80 -5.59 -13.82
N GLU A 62 -12.10 -5.52 -13.49
CA GLU A 62 -13.05 -4.63 -14.16
C GLU A 62 -12.55 -3.17 -14.11
N GLY A 63 -12.61 -2.43 -15.23
CA GLY A 63 -12.06 -1.07 -15.32
C GLY A 63 -12.58 -0.09 -14.25
N LEU A 64 -13.84 -0.26 -13.83
CA LEU A 64 -14.41 0.53 -12.73
C LEU A 64 -13.72 0.23 -11.39
N LEU A 65 -13.41 -1.03 -11.09
CA LEU A 65 -12.79 -1.41 -9.82
C LEU A 65 -11.36 -0.89 -9.73
N ALA A 66 -10.61 -0.96 -10.82
CA ALA A 66 -9.27 -0.39 -10.86
C ALA A 66 -9.26 1.14 -10.81
N ALA A 67 -10.21 1.80 -11.47
CA ALA A 67 -10.38 3.25 -11.32
C ALA A 67 -10.65 3.63 -9.85
N ARG A 68 -11.41 2.81 -9.11
CA ARG A 68 -11.62 3.01 -7.66
C ARG A 68 -10.33 2.80 -6.85
N PHE A 69 -9.50 1.81 -7.19
CA PHE A 69 -8.22 1.62 -6.52
C PHE A 69 -7.27 2.81 -6.75
N GLN A 70 -7.19 3.31 -7.98
CA GLN A 70 -6.39 4.50 -8.28
C GLN A 70 -6.93 5.72 -7.54
N PHE A 71 -8.25 5.93 -7.52
CA PHE A 71 -8.86 7.03 -6.79
C PHE A 71 -8.53 6.99 -5.29
N VAL A 72 -8.54 5.81 -4.67
CA VAL A 72 -8.16 5.65 -3.26
C VAL A 72 -6.66 5.95 -3.08
N LEU A 73 -5.79 5.46 -3.95
CA LEU A 73 -4.36 5.77 -3.91
C LEU A 73 -4.12 7.28 -3.98
N ASP A 74 -4.69 7.96 -4.97
CA ASP A 74 -4.53 9.40 -5.17
C ASP A 74 -5.10 10.20 -3.98
N SER A 75 -6.25 9.77 -3.44
CA SER A 75 -6.85 10.39 -2.26
C SER A 75 -5.94 10.27 -1.04
N MET A 76 -5.33 9.10 -0.80
CA MET A 76 -4.40 8.90 0.31
C MET A 76 -3.14 9.77 0.18
N LEU A 77 -2.60 9.89 -1.04
CA LEU A 77 -1.47 10.78 -1.31
C LEU A 77 -1.81 12.23 -0.94
N PHE A 78 -2.98 12.70 -1.37
CA PHE A 78 -3.45 14.05 -1.07
C PHE A 78 -3.71 14.27 0.43
N THR A 79 -4.50 13.39 1.06
CA THR A 79 -4.90 13.52 2.47
C THR A 79 -3.71 13.49 3.43
N HIS A 80 -2.67 12.72 3.11
CA HIS A 80 -1.49 12.58 3.97
C HIS A 80 -0.28 13.38 3.47
N ASN A 81 -0.44 14.23 2.44
CA ASN A 81 0.63 15.02 1.85
C ASN A 81 1.87 14.16 1.50
N LEU A 82 1.62 12.99 0.93
CA LEU A 82 2.67 12.07 0.49
C LEU A 82 3.14 12.49 -0.90
N MET A 83 4.46 12.44 -1.11
CA MET A 83 5.10 12.87 -2.35
C MET A 83 4.72 12.00 -3.54
N GLY A 84 4.68 10.69 -3.33
CA GLY A 84 4.27 9.70 -4.31
C GLY A 84 4.30 8.31 -3.71
N ALA A 85 3.58 7.38 -4.34
CA ALA A 85 3.55 5.99 -3.95
C ALA A 85 3.26 5.08 -5.14
N SER A 86 3.73 3.84 -5.03
CA SER A 86 3.37 2.72 -5.90
C SER A 86 2.66 1.66 -5.06
N ALA A 87 1.63 1.04 -5.62
CA ALA A 87 0.82 0.04 -4.95
C ALA A 87 0.48 -1.11 -5.91
N ALA A 88 0.32 -2.31 -5.34
CA ALA A 88 -0.14 -3.49 -6.03
C ALA A 88 -1.27 -4.17 -5.25
N ILE A 89 -2.29 -4.65 -5.96
CA ILE A 89 -3.34 -5.51 -5.41
C ILE A 89 -3.32 -6.81 -6.21
N ILE A 90 -3.00 -7.91 -5.53
CA ILE A 90 -2.86 -9.23 -6.14
C ILE A 90 -3.99 -10.11 -5.61
N LEU A 91 -4.85 -10.59 -6.51
CA LEU A 91 -5.95 -11.50 -6.19
C LEU A 91 -5.82 -12.76 -7.05
N PRO A 92 -5.72 -13.97 -6.45
CA PRO A 92 -5.46 -15.20 -7.20
C PRO A 92 -6.40 -15.46 -8.38
N GLU A 93 -7.68 -15.12 -8.25
CA GLU A 93 -8.70 -15.34 -9.30
C GLU A 93 -8.92 -14.13 -10.22
N LYS A 94 -8.37 -12.96 -9.89
CA LYS A 94 -8.65 -11.69 -10.58
C LYS A 94 -7.40 -11.00 -11.14
N GLY A 95 -6.23 -11.61 -10.96
CA GLY A 95 -4.97 -11.07 -11.45
C GLY A 95 -4.40 -9.99 -10.55
N THR A 96 -3.66 -9.07 -11.17
CA THR A 96 -2.88 -8.04 -10.48
C THR A 96 -3.26 -6.67 -11.00
N TRP A 97 -3.60 -5.77 -10.07
CA TRP A 97 -3.67 -4.34 -10.32
C TRP A 97 -2.38 -3.69 -9.83
N LEU A 98 -1.80 -2.82 -10.66
CA LEU A 98 -0.65 -1.98 -10.32
C LEU A 98 -1.07 -0.53 -10.50
N GLY A 99 -0.75 0.32 -9.53
CA GLY A 99 -1.02 1.75 -9.60
C GLY A 99 0.12 2.55 -8.99
N ALA A 100 0.33 3.75 -9.53
CA ALA A 100 1.28 4.71 -9.00
C ALA A 100 0.64 6.11 -9.03
N GLY A 101 1.04 6.95 -8.09
CA GLY A 101 0.58 8.34 -8.02
C GLY A 101 1.66 9.25 -7.45
N GLY A 102 1.56 10.54 -7.78
CA GLY A 102 2.51 11.56 -7.33
C GLY A 102 3.88 11.49 -8.03
N PHE A 103 4.90 11.98 -7.34
CA PHE A 103 6.25 12.15 -7.84
C PHE A 103 7.23 11.24 -7.08
N SER A 104 8.21 10.69 -7.80
CA SER A 104 9.38 10.06 -7.19
C SER A 104 10.43 11.10 -6.82
N ASN A 105 10.47 12.22 -7.54
CA ASN A 105 11.33 13.35 -7.25
C ASN A 105 10.64 14.66 -7.67
N PRO A 106 10.22 15.51 -6.72
CA PRO A 106 9.49 16.74 -7.01
C PRO A 106 10.42 17.86 -7.52
N VAL A 107 11.74 17.75 -7.31
CA VAL A 107 12.71 18.73 -7.81
C VAL A 107 12.87 18.58 -9.32
N THR A 108 12.93 17.33 -9.79
CA THR A 108 13.05 17.00 -11.22
C THR A 108 11.70 16.80 -11.90
N ASN A 109 10.59 16.81 -11.15
CA ASN A 109 9.24 16.47 -11.59
C ASN A 109 9.12 15.04 -12.18
N ASP A 110 9.92 14.11 -11.67
CA ASP A 110 9.83 12.72 -12.09
C ASP A 110 8.57 12.08 -11.49
N SER A 111 7.71 11.53 -12.35
CA SER A 111 6.51 10.83 -11.91
C SER A 111 6.86 9.49 -11.26
N MET A 112 6.12 9.15 -10.19
CA MET A 112 6.20 7.82 -9.60
C MET A 112 5.77 6.76 -10.62
N ARG A 113 6.46 5.61 -10.66
CA ARG A 113 6.11 4.48 -11.53
C ARG A 113 6.07 3.17 -10.75
N THR A 114 5.32 2.22 -11.28
CA THR A 114 5.12 0.90 -10.64
C THR A 114 6.35 0.00 -10.69
N ASP A 115 7.33 0.32 -11.53
CA ASP A 115 8.56 -0.45 -11.77
C ASP A 115 9.80 0.13 -11.06
N MET A 116 9.62 1.19 -10.25
CA MET A 116 10.71 1.80 -9.50
C MET A 116 11.14 0.94 -8.30
N LEU A 117 12.45 0.90 -8.05
CA LEU A 117 12.98 0.40 -6.79
C LEU A 117 12.80 1.46 -5.71
N LEU A 118 12.18 1.06 -4.61
CA LEU A 118 11.99 1.87 -3.42
C LEU A 118 12.62 1.17 -2.22
N GLU A 119 13.06 1.96 -1.24
CA GLU A 119 13.42 1.42 0.06
C GLU A 119 12.17 0.88 0.76
N ILE A 120 12.24 -0.34 1.28
CA ILE A 120 11.11 -1.04 1.90
C ILE A 120 11.24 -1.16 3.42
N ASP A 121 12.26 -0.54 4.00
CA ASP A 121 12.56 -0.51 5.43
C ASP A 121 12.42 -1.88 6.11
N SER A 122 11.62 -1.94 7.18
CA SER A 122 11.43 -3.12 8.01
C SER A 122 10.80 -4.31 7.28
N ASN A 123 10.26 -4.13 6.08
CA ASN A 123 9.81 -5.26 5.26
C ASN A 123 10.99 -6.19 4.90
N THR A 124 12.22 -5.68 4.90
CA THR A 124 13.45 -6.48 4.72
C THR A 124 13.55 -7.64 5.71
N LYS A 125 13.02 -7.49 6.93
CA LYS A 125 13.07 -8.53 7.97
C LYS A 125 12.37 -9.82 7.55
N SER A 126 11.28 -9.74 6.79
CA SER A 126 10.56 -10.92 6.29
C SER A 126 11.43 -11.74 5.34
N PHE A 127 12.24 -11.08 4.51
CA PHE A 127 13.18 -11.75 3.61
C PHE A 127 14.30 -12.44 4.39
N VAL A 128 14.89 -11.74 5.37
CA VAL A 128 15.93 -12.31 6.24
C VAL A 128 15.39 -13.51 7.02
N ALA A 129 14.18 -13.39 7.60
CA ALA A 129 13.53 -14.48 8.31
C ALA A 129 13.28 -15.69 7.40
N ALA A 130 12.79 -15.48 6.17
CA ALA A 130 12.59 -16.56 5.20
C ALA A 130 13.89 -17.29 4.87
N ILE A 131 15.00 -16.55 4.71
CA ILE A 131 16.32 -17.15 4.47
C ILE A 131 16.77 -17.98 5.68
N ILE A 132 16.64 -17.46 6.91
CA ILE A 132 17.00 -18.21 8.12
C ILE A 132 16.17 -19.49 8.25
N LEU A 133 14.86 -19.41 8.00
CA LEU A 133 13.97 -20.57 8.05
C LEU A 133 14.31 -21.59 6.95
N GLN A 134 14.68 -21.13 5.75
CA GLN A 134 15.15 -22.00 4.68
C GLN A 134 16.44 -22.73 5.07
N MET A 135 17.40 -22.02 5.67
CA MET A 135 18.64 -22.65 6.16
C MET A 135 18.37 -23.70 7.24
N ALA A 136 17.39 -23.47 8.11
CA ALA A 136 16.96 -24.44 9.11
C ALA A 136 16.31 -25.67 8.49
N GLU A 137 15.43 -25.49 7.48
CA GLU A 137 14.82 -26.58 6.72
C GLU A 137 15.86 -27.42 5.98
N GLU A 138 16.89 -26.78 5.43
CA GLU A 138 18.03 -27.43 4.76
C GLU A 138 19.03 -28.07 5.74
N GLY A 139 18.83 -27.94 7.05
CA GLY A 139 19.72 -28.50 8.08
C GLY A 139 21.08 -27.79 8.19
N SER A 140 21.21 -26.59 7.64
CA SER A 140 22.45 -25.79 7.70
C SER A 140 22.66 -25.11 9.06
N LEU A 141 21.59 -24.93 9.83
CA LEU A 141 21.59 -24.47 11.24
C LEU A 141 20.36 -25.04 11.96
N SER A 142 20.37 -25.03 13.30
CA SER A 142 19.16 -25.19 14.12
C SER A 142 18.67 -23.83 14.61
N LEU A 143 17.36 -23.64 14.71
CA LEU A 143 16.80 -22.41 15.30
C LEU A 143 17.10 -22.29 16.81
N GLU A 144 17.49 -23.39 17.43
CA GLU A 144 17.86 -23.56 18.82
C GLU A 144 19.37 -23.39 19.06
N ASP A 145 20.16 -23.22 17.99
CA ASP A 145 21.59 -23.00 18.12
C ASP A 145 21.85 -21.73 18.92
N PRO A 146 22.75 -21.76 19.92
CA PRO A 146 23.14 -20.55 20.63
C PRO A 146 23.88 -19.62 19.65
N ILE A 147 23.62 -18.32 19.76
CA ILE A 147 24.33 -17.32 18.96
C ILE A 147 25.82 -17.25 19.34
N SER A 148 26.14 -17.52 20.60
CA SER A 148 27.51 -17.64 21.11
C SER A 148 27.97 -19.09 21.06
N GLN A 149 29.26 -19.28 20.76
CA GLN A 149 29.98 -20.52 20.98
C GLN A 149 30.33 -20.68 22.46
#